data_AF-A0A5N5WNG2-F1
#
_entry.id   AF-A0A5N5WNG2-F1
#
_cell.length_a   1.000
_cell.length_b   1.000
_cell.length_c   1.000
_cell.angle_alpha   90.00
_cell.angle_beta   90.00
_cell.angle_gamma   90.00
#
_symmetry.space_group_name_H-M   'P 1'
#
loop_
_entity.id
_entity.type
_entity.pdbx_description
1 polymer ?
#
loop_
_entity_poly.entity_id
_entity_poly.type
_entity_poly.pdbx_seq_one_letter_code
_entity_poly.pdbx_strand_id
1 'polypeptide(L)'
;MVEALVDAFNWRLELGIRRNDTTDMSEQRSSNFVREEAPSWTSKVGALEKTLCFSEGGYDSMTPESNFLKRNIEMPNGYLYTV
;
A
#
# COMPACT_ATOMS: atom_id res chain seq x y z
N MET A 1 1.03 6.15 3.80
CA MET A 1 2.41 5.95 3.29
C MET A 1 2.93 4.60 3.74
N VAL A 2 3.06 4.37 5.06
CA VAL A 2 3.37 3.04 5.60
C VAL A 2 2.18 2.08 5.49
N GLU A 3 0.96 2.56 5.72
CA GLU A 3 -0.27 1.75 5.60
C GLU A 3 -0.48 1.27 4.16
N ALA A 4 -0.32 2.17 3.19
CA ALA A 4 -0.39 1.80 1.77
C ALA A 4 0.68 0.77 1.36
N LEU A 5 1.88 0.86 1.93
CA LEU A 5 2.94 -0.14 1.74
C LEU A 5 2.58 -1.49 2.38
N VAL A 6 2.01 -1.46 3.60
CA VAL A 6 1.53 -2.65 4.29
C VAL A 6 0.40 -3.31 3.50
N ASP A 7 -0.53 -2.53 2.95
CA ASP A 7 -1.62 -3.03 2.10
C ASP A 7 -1.07 -3.67 0.81
N ALA A 8 -0.14 -3.00 0.12
CA ALA A 8 0.51 -3.54 -1.07
C ALA A 8 1.34 -4.80 -0.78
N PHE A 9 2.01 -4.85 0.37
CA PHE A 9 2.78 -6.01 0.80
C PHE A 9 1.87 -7.19 1.15
N ASN A 10 0.80 -6.95 1.91
CA ASN A 10 -0.19 -7.96 2.23
C ASN A 10 -0.85 -8.53 0.97
N TRP A 11 -1.13 -7.68 -0.04
CA TRP A 11 -1.62 -8.14 -1.33
C TRP A 11 -0.65 -9.12 -2.03
N ARG A 12 0.67 -8.89 -1.93
CA ARG A 12 1.66 -9.86 -2.45
C ARG A 12 1.63 -11.18 -1.69
N LEU A 13 1.48 -11.13 -0.37
CA LEU A 13 1.34 -12.34 0.44
C LEU A 13 0.09 -13.12 0.06
N GLU A 14 -1.02 -12.44 -0.29
CA GLU A 14 -2.25 -13.05 -0.78
C GLU A 14 -2.05 -13.77 -2.13
N LEU A 15 -1.16 -13.26 -2.98
CA LEU A 15 -0.74 -13.90 -4.23
C LEU A 15 0.22 -15.08 -4.03
N GLY A 16 0.67 -15.32 -2.80
CA GLY A 16 1.62 -16.37 -2.44
C GLY A 16 3.09 -15.96 -2.56
N ILE A 17 3.39 -14.69 -2.87
CA ILE A 17 4.79 -14.20 -2.96
C ILE A 17 5.32 -13.97 -1.55
N ARG A 18 6.33 -14.72 -1.13
CA ARG A 18 6.86 -14.71 0.23
C ARG A 18 8.14 -13.88 0.35
N ARG A 19 8.52 -13.56 1.60
CA ARG A 19 9.72 -12.75 1.94
C ARG A 19 11.06 -13.41 1.56
N ASN A 20 11.07 -14.73 1.45
CA ASN A 20 12.24 -15.55 1.14
C ASN A 20 12.36 -15.85 -0.37
N ASP A 21 11.78 -15.00 -1.22
CA ASP A 21 11.72 -15.18 -2.68
C ASP A 21 11.10 -16.52 -3.13
N THR A 22 10.29 -17.15 -2.28
CA THR A 22 9.50 -18.31 -2.68
C THR A 22 8.07 -17.91 -3.04
N THR A 23 7.47 -18.68 -3.93
CA THR A 23 6.06 -18.53 -4.29
C THR A 23 5.27 -19.74 -3.82
N ASP A 24 4.30 -19.48 -2.96
CA ASP A 24 3.35 -20.48 -2.48
C ASP A 24 2.23 -20.67 -3.51
N MET A 25 2.16 -21.89 -4.05
CA MET A 25 1.17 -22.29 -5.05
C MET A 25 0.03 -23.15 -4.45
N SER A 26 -0.03 -23.29 -3.13
CA SER A 26 -1.11 -24.02 -2.47
C SER A 26 -2.45 -23.32 -2.63
N GLU A 27 -3.55 -24.08 -2.51
CA GLU A 27 -4.90 -23.51 -2.52
C GLU A 27 -5.13 -22.53 -1.35
N GLN A 28 -4.37 -22.67 -0.26
CA GLN A 28 -4.47 -21.84 0.94
C GLN A 28 -3.53 -20.63 0.94
N ARG A 29 -2.81 -20.36 -0.16
CA ARG A 29 -1.79 -19.29 -0.25
C ARG A 29 -2.25 -17.92 0.23
N SER A 30 -3.56 -17.64 0.10
CA SER A 30 -4.15 -16.34 0.46
C SER A 30 -4.45 -16.16 1.94
N SER A 31 -4.30 -17.19 2.77
CA SER A 31 -4.66 -17.14 4.20
C SER A 31 -3.68 -17.84 5.14
N ASN A 32 -2.74 -18.63 4.62
CA ASN A 32 -1.75 -19.38 5.41
C ASN A 32 -0.52 -18.53 5.82
N PHE A 33 -0.73 -17.25 6.11
CA PHE A 33 0.32 -16.33 6.54
C PHE A 33 -0.23 -15.31 7.54
N VAL A 34 0.68 -14.70 8.31
CA VAL A 34 0.36 -13.59 9.20
C VAL A 34 0.43 -12.29 8.41
N ARG A 35 -0.66 -11.53 8.41
CA ARG A 35 -0.69 -10.21 7.76
C ARG A 35 0.22 -9.24 8.52
N GLU A 36 0.86 -8.36 7.77
CA GLU A 36 1.58 -7.24 8.35
C GLU A 36 0.60 -6.18 8.84
N GLU A 37 0.96 -5.54 9.95
CA GLU A 37 0.24 -4.41 10.52
C GLU A 37 1.12 -3.16 10.47
N ALA A 38 0.50 -2.02 10.17
CA ALA A 38 1.20 -0.75 10.26
C ALA A 38 1.60 -0.48 11.72
N PRO A 39 2.81 0.07 11.98
CA PRO A 39 3.22 0.42 13.33
C PRO A 39 2.21 1.35 14.00
N SER A 40 1.86 1.08 15.26
CA SER A 40 0.77 1.78 15.96
C SER A 40 0.92 3.30 16.01
N TRP A 41 2.16 3.83 15.97
CA TRP A 41 2.42 5.26 15.96
C TRP A 41 1.90 5.96 14.70
N THR A 42 1.80 5.27 13.56
CA THR A 42 1.38 5.89 12.29
C THR A 42 -0.09 6.32 12.34
N SER A 43 -0.91 5.66 13.16
CA SER A 43 -2.30 6.06 13.43
C SER A 43 -2.44 7.44 14.07
N LYS A 44 -1.39 7.90 14.77
CA LYS A 44 -1.35 9.21 15.44
C LYS A 44 -0.95 10.35 14.49
N VAL A 45 -0.51 10.02 13.28
CA VAL A 45 -0.12 11.00 12.26
C VAL A 45 -1.38 11.50 11.55
N GLY A 46 -1.79 12.72 11.90
CA GLY A 46 -2.91 13.41 11.26
C GLY A 46 -2.64 13.83 9.82
N ALA A 47 -3.65 14.45 9.21
CA ALA A 47 -3.55 14.99 7.86
C ALA A 47 -2.68 16.26 7.80
N LEU A 48 -2.12 16.53 6.63
CA LEU A 48 -1.40 17.78 6.35
C LEU A 48 -2.37 18.97 6.29
N GLU A 49 -1.91 20.16 6.68
CA GLU A 49 -2.73 21.39 6.63
C GLU A 49 -3.14 21.77 5.19
N LYS A 50 -2.27 21.46 4.21
CA LYS A 50 -2.52 21.69 2.78
C LYS A 50 -2.31 20.40 2.02
N THR A 51 -3.10 20.21 0.97
CA THR A 51 -2.97 19.05 0.08
C THR A 51 -1.61 19.05 -0.60
N LEU A 52 -0.89 17.94 -0.48
CA LEU A 52 0.36 17.70 -1.17
C LEU A 52 0.08 16.84 -2.41
N CYS A 53 0.14 17.45 -3.60
CA CYS A 53 -0.08 16.78 -4.87
C CYS A 53 1.27 16.40 -5.51
N PHE A 54 1.48 15.11 -5.77
CA PHE A 54 2.67 14.57 -6.43
C PHE A 54 2.47 14.31 -7.93
N SER A 55 1.34 14.73 -8.50
CA SER A 55 1.08 14.67 -9.93
C SER A 55 1.63 15.92 -10.62
N GLU A 56 2.82 15.82 -11.23
CA GLU A 56 3.17 16.72 -12.33
C GLU A 56 2.37 16.30 -13.57
N GLY A 57 1.82 17.27 -14.32
CA GLY A 57 0.77 17.08 -15.32
C GLY A 57 0.91 15.82 -16.19
N GLY A 58 -0.18 15.05 -16.29
CA GLY A 58 -0.29 13.87 -17.17
C GLY A 58 -0.84 12.60 -16.53
N TYR A 59 -0.97 12.54 -15.20
CA TYR A 59 -1.49 11.37 -14.47
C TYR A 59 -2.99 11.51 -14.17
N ASP A 60 -3.82 11.68 -15.20
CA ASP A 60 -5.26 11.92 -15.05
C ASP A 60 -6.08 10.63 -14.81
N SER A 61 -5.44 9.45 -14.83
CA SER A 61 -6.13 8.15 -14.88
C SER A 61 -5.84 7.19 -13.73
N MET A 62 -5.10 7.59 -12.69
CA MET A 62 -4.80 6.70 -11.56
C MET A 62 -5.78 6.86 -10.40
N THR A 63 -6.34 5.74 -9.94
CA THR A 63 -7.18 5.67 -8.75
C THR A 63 -6.38 6.13 -7.53
N PRO A 64 -6.81 7.20 -6.83
CA PRO A 64 -6.12 7.64 -5.62
C PRO A 64 -6.21 6.58 -4.52
N GLU A 65 -5.13 6.43 -3.74
CA GLU A 65 -5.09 5.47 -2.64
C GLU A 65 -5.65 6.09 -1.36
N SER A 66 -6.51 5.33 -0.69
CA SER A 66 -7.32 5.80 0.45
C SER A 66 -6.48 6.27 1.65
N ASN A 67 -5.34 5.64 1.93
CA ASN A 67 -4.47 6.01 3.05
C ASN A 67 -3.64 7.28 2.76
N PHE A 68 -3.45 7.66 1.50
CA PHE A 68 -2.92 8.97 1.12
C PHE A 68 -3.98 10.06 1.22
N LEU A 69 -5.20 9.80 0.75
CA LEU A 69 -6.31 10.76 0.84
C LEU A 69 -6.62 11.14 2.30
N LYS A 70 -6.60 10.17 3.22
CA LYS A 70 -6.75 10.42 4.67
C LYS A 70 -5.73 11.42 5.23
N ARG A 71 -4.61 11.65 4.54
CA ARG A 71 -3.53 12.55 4.99
C ARG A 71 -3.40 13.83 4.16
N ASN A 72 -4.39 14.16 3.33
CA ASN A 72 -4.30 15.26 2.35
C ASN A 72 -3.07 15.10 1.43
N ILE A 73 -2.83 13.88 0.96
CA ILE A 73 -1.79 13.58 -0.03
C ILE A 73 -2.45 12.99 -1.27
N GLU A 74 -2.16 13.55 -2.42
CA GLU A 74 -2.56 13.02 -3.72
C GLU A 74 -1.31 12.48 -4.42
N MET A 75 -1.26 11.16 -4.58
CA MET A 75 -0.11 10.50 -5.20
C MET A 75 -0.58 9.31 -6.05
N PRO A 76 0.00 9.11 -7.24
CA PRO A 76 -0.22 7.90 -8.03
C PRO A 76 0.27 6.66 -7.27
N ASN A 77 -0.54 5.61 -7.20
CA ASN A 77 -0.25 4.42 -6.37
C ASN A 77 0.38 3.25 -7.13
N GLY A 78 0.52 3.34 -8.46
CA GLY A 78 0.96 2.21 -9.28
C GLY A 78 2.30 1.62 -8.84
N TYR A 79 3.26 2.46 -8.47
CA TYR A 79 4.58 2.01 -8.04
C TYR A 79 4.56 1.15 -6.77
N LEU A 80 3.55 1.27 -5.91
CA LEU A 80 3.46 0.46 -4.69
C LEU A 80 3.22 -1.02 -5.00
N TYR A 81 2.59 -1.32 -6.13
CA TYR A 81 2.18 -2.67 -6.50
C TYR A 81 3.12 -3.35 -7.52
N THR A 82 4.12 -2.63 -8.06
CA THR A 82 4.98 -3.12 -9.16
C THR A 82 6.39 -3.57 -8.75
N VAL A 83 6.80 -3.39 -7.49
CA VAL A 83 8.14 -3.81 -6.99
C VAL A 83 8.27 -5.32 -6.80
#